data_AF-A0A5Y0UYN0-F1
#
_entry.id   AF-A0A5Y0UYN0-F1
#
_cell.length_a   1.000
_cell.length_b   1.000
_cell.length_c   1.000
_cell.angle_alpha   90.00
_cell.angle_beta   90.00
_cell.angle_gamma   90.00
#
_symmetry.space_group_name_H-M   'P 1'
#
loop_
_entity.id
_entity.type
_entity.pdbx_description
1 polymer ?
#
loop_
_entity_poly.entity_id
_entity_poly.type
_entity_poly.pdbx_seq_one_letter_code
_entity_poly.pdbx_strand_id
1 'polypeptide(L)' 'MLRQLVSRDHTDIRVLSLYAFSAFEQQRFGEAVAAWEMMLKLLPVGDARRAVIERSIRLAQEK' A
#
# COMPACT_ATOMS: atom_id res chain seq x y z
N MET A 1 -16.61 21.29 7.06
CA MET A 1 -15.82 20.57 8.09
C MET A 1 -16.00 19.05 7.89
N LEU A 2 -15.00 18.24 8.26
CA LEU A 2 -14.79 16.79 8.01
C LEU A 2 -14.21 16.34 6.65
N ARG A 3 -14.68 16.81 5.48
CA ARG A 3 -14.10 16.34 4.18
C ARG A 3 -12.66 16.81 3.91
N GLN A 4 -12.24 17.93 4.48
CA GLN A 4 -10.88 18.48 4.25
C GLN A 4 -9.80 17.84 5.12
N LEU A 5 -10.16 17.16 6.22
CA LEU A 5 -9.18 16.44 7.05
C LEU A 5 -8.79 15.09 6.43
N VAL A 6 -9.72 14.41 5.77
CA VAL A 6 -9.49 13.11 5.12
C VAL A 6 -8.37 13.17 4.06
N SER A 7 -8.22 14.30 3.36
CA SER A 7 -7.20 14.43 2.30
C SER A 7 -5.75 14.34 2.78
N ARG A 8 -5.45 14.66 4.05
CA ARG A 8 -4.08 14.58 4.58
C ARG A 8 -3.64 13.13 4.81
N ASP A 9 -4.48 12.32 5.44
CA ASP A 9 -4.17 10.91 5.74
C ASP A 9 -4.07 10.03 4.49
N HIS A 10 -4.82 10.36 3.43
CA HIS A 10 -4.85 9.54 2.21
C HIS A 10 -3.68 9.82 1.27
N THR A 11 -2.92 10.89 1.50
CA THR A 11 -1.79 11.24 0.62
C THR A 11 -0.65 10.24 0.80
N ASP A 12 -0.32 9.85 2.04
CA ASP A 12 0.72 8.86 2.30
C ASP A 12 0.38 7.49 1.74
N ILE A 13 -0.88 7.04 1.90
CA ILE A 13 -1.33 5.75 1.34
C ILE A 13 -1.24 5.73 -0.19
N ARG A 14 -1.62 6.82 -0.87
CA ARG A 14 -1.58 6.90 -2.35
C ARG A 14 -0.14 6.89 -2.87
N VAL A 15 0.76 7.63 -2.21
CA VAL A 15 2.19 7.66 -2.56
C VAL A 15 2.81 6.27 -2.37
N LEU A 16 2.53 5.61 -1.24
CA LEU A 16 2.99 4.24 -0.99
C LEU A 16 2.45 3.26 -2.02
N SER A 17 1.19 3.41 -2.45
CA SER A 17 0.59 2.55 -3.50
C SER A 17 1.33 2.68 -4.83
N LEU A 18 1.59 3.92 -5.26
CA LEU A 18 2.30 4.20 -6.51
C LEU A 18 3.75 3.70 -6.46
N TYR A 19 4.43 3.92 -5.33
CA TYR A 19 5.79 3.45 -5.14
C TYR A 19 5.86 1.91 -5.14
N ALA A 20 4.98 1.23 -4.41
CA ALA A 20 4.93 -0.23 -4.37
C ALA A 20 4.69 -0.82 -5.76
N PHE A 21 3.76 -0.23 -6.53
CA PHE A 21 3.48 -0.65 -7.90
C PHE A 21 4.69 -0.42 -8.82
N SER A 22 5.31 0.76 -8.75
CA SER A 22 6.52 1.07 -9.52
C SER A 22 7.69 0.14 -9.16
N ALA A 23 7.87 -0.19 -7.89
CA ALA A 23 8.89 -1.12 -7.43
C ALA A 23 8.63 -2.54 -7.95
N PHE A 24 7.38 -3.01 -7.90
CA PHE A 24 6.98 -4.32 -8.42
C PHE A 24 7.24 -4.46 -9.93
N GLU A 25 6.84 -3.46 -10.72
CA GLU A 25 7.07 -3.43 -12.17
C GLU A 25 8.58 -3.44 -12.51
N GLN A 26 9.40 -2.82 -11.66
CA GLN A 26 10.86 -2.82 -11.79
C GLN A 26 11.53 -4.07 -11.22
N GLN A 27 10.76 -5.11 -10.86
CA GLN A 27 11.24 -6.35 -10.23
C GLN A 27 11.94 -6.13 -8.87
N ARG A 28 11.72 -4.97 -8.23
CA ARG A 28 12.22 -4.63 -6.90
C ARG A 28 11.24 -5.11 -5.85
N PHE A 29 11.03 -6.43 -5.81
CA PHE A 29 9.97 -7.06 -5.00
C PHE A 29 10.11 -6.79 -3.50
N GLY A 30 11.34 -6.72 -2.98
CA GLY A 30 11.58 -6.37 -1.58
C GLY A 30 11.08 -4.96 -1.22
N GLU A 31 11.31 -3.98 -2.10
CA GLU A 31 10.81 -2.61 -1.92
C GLU A 31 9.27 -2.56 -2.04
N ALA A 32 8.69 -3.31 -2.97
CA ALA A 32 7.25 -3.39 -3.13
C ALA A 32 6.55 -3.97 -1.88
N VAL A 33 7.08 -5.06 -1.34
CA VAL A 33 6.57 -5.70 -0.12
C VAL A 33 6.67 -4.74 1.07
N ALA A 34 7.82 -4.08 1.28
CA ALA A 34 7.99 -3.14 2.38
C ALA A 34 6.98 -1.97 2.32
N ALA A 35 6.71 -1.44 1.12
CA ALA A 35 5.74 -0.38 0.93
C ALA A 35 4.30 -0.84 1.24
N TRP A 36 3.91 -2.04 0.80
CA TRP A 36 2.61 -2.62 1.11
C TRP A 36 2.43 -2.95 2.59
N GLU A 37 3.45 -3.45 3.27
CA GLU A 37 3.44 -3.65 4.72
C GLU A 37 3.24 -2.33 5.48
N MET A 38 3.89 -1.26 5.01
CA MET A 38 3.70 0.07 5.58
C MET A 38 2.26 0.55 5.39
N MET A 39 1.65 0.30 4.23
CA MET A 39 0.24 0.60 4.00
C MET A 39 -0.68 -0.17 4.96
N LEU A 40 -0.43 -1.46 5.22
CA LEU A 40 -1.25 -2.25 6.15
C LEU A 40 -1.22 -1.69 7.58
N LYS A 41 -0.07 -1.17 8.03
CA LYS A 41 0.09 -0.53 9.34
C LYS A 41 -0.71 0.76 9.46
N LEU A 42 -0.87 1.49 8.35
CA LEU A 42 -1.56 2.78 8.30
C LEU A 42 -3.07 2.65 8.06
N LEU A 43 -3.51 1.59 7.37
CA LEU A 43 -4.92 1.37 7.07
C LEU A 43 -5.71 0.90 8.30
N PRO A 44 -6.96 1.34 8.49
CA PRO A 44 -7.85 0.79 9.53
C PRO A 44 -8.13 -0.70 9.35
N VAL A 45 -8.44 -1.41 10.44
CA VAL A 45 -8.63 -2.88 10.43
C VAL A 45 -9.75 -3.36 9.50
N GLY A 46 -10.81 -2.58 9.35
CA GLY A 46 -11.93 -2.88 8.44
C GLY A 46 -11.78 -2.36 7.00
N ASP A 47 -10.62 -1.82 6.62
CA ASP A 47 -10.44 -1.24 5.29
C ASP A 47 -10.33 -2.33 4.21
N ALA A 48 -11.23 -2.30 3.22
CA ALA A 48 -11.30 -3.28 2.14
C ALA A 48 -10.00 -3.37 1.31
N ARG A 49 -9.19 -2.30 1.29
CA ARG A 49 -7.91 -2.29 0.57
C ARG A 49 -6.89 -3.26 1.17
N ARG A 50 -7.00 -3.59 2.47
CA ARG A 50 -6.07 -4.51 3.14
C ARG A 50 -6.01 -5.87 2.44
N ALA A 51 -7.15 -6.44 2.06
CA ALA A 51 -7.21 -7.74 1.40
C ALA A 51 -6.47 -7.76 0.04
N VAL A 52 -6.54 -6.66 -0.71
CA VAL A 52 -5.82 -6.51 -1.99
C VAL A 52 -4.32 -6.40 -1.74
N ILE A 53 -3.90 -5.59 -0.76
CA ILE A 53 -2.50 -5.39 -0.40
C ILE A 53 -1.84 -6.69 0.08
N GLU A 54 -2.52 -7.46 0.93
CA GLU A 54 -2.06 -8.77 1.38
C GLU A 54 -1.86 -9.75 0.22
N ARG A 55 -2.75 -9.73 -0.78
CA ARG A 55 -2.59 -10.54 -1.99
C ARG A 55 -1.41 -10.08 -2.82
N SER A 56 -1.20 -8.77 -2.97
CA SER A 56 -0.05 -8.20 -3.69
C SER A 56 1.29 -8.58 -3.05
N ILE A 57 1.37 -8.57 -1.71
CA ILE A 57 2.54 -9.03 -0.96
C ILE A 57 2.84 -10.50 -1.28
N ARG A 58 1.83 -11.38 -1.19
CA ARG A 58 2.02 -12.80 -1.52
C ARG A 58 2.54 -12.99 -2.95
N LEU A 59 1.95 -12.28 -3.91
CA LEU A 59 2.36 -12.37 -5.31
C LEU A 59 3.82 -11.94 -5.51
N ALA A 60 4.29 -10.88 -4.85
CA ALA A 60 5.67 -10.43 -4.97
C ALA A 60 6.67 -11.32 -4.23
N GLN A 61 6.25 -12.02 -3.17
CA GLN A 61 7.07 -13.01 -2.49
C GLN A 61 7.23 -14.31 -3.29
N GLU A 62 6.31 -14.58 -4.21
CA GLU A 62 6.37 -15.74 -5.13
C GLU A 62 7.21 -15.47 -6.39
N LYS A 63 7.74 -14.26 -6.58
CA LYS A 63 8.57 -13.87 -7.74
C LYS A 63 10.05 -13.89 -7.38
#